data_AF-A0A199UWN9-F1
#
_entry.id   AF-A0A199UWN9-F1
#
_cell.length_a   1.000
_cell.length_b   1.000
_cell.length_c   1.000
_cell.angle_alpha   90.00
_cell.angle_beta   90.00
_cell.angle_gamma   90.00
#
_symmetry.space_group_name_H-M   'P 1'
#
loop_
_entity.id
_entity.type
_entity.pdbx_description
1 polymer ?
#
loop_
_entity_poly.entity_id
_entity_poly.type
_entity_poly.pdbx_seq_one_letter_code
_entity_poly.pdbx_strand_id
1 'polypeptide(L)'
;MAGKDVGFEMKISRIEADLQILKLQEEIVAYFVNIGEEDISKPLTPTKLIEMCLSGGRDISLKVFDVFAWTSASFRCSDVSTLEECWMNAANQDDWLSICRTSTVEGWSEEVLLEALRETVLFNASSRCYGSGADMMYDGSFEEILPLRKEHVQLPSLTLHGTTSSSVEEILMKHKDFPDAGKLMLTAVFMGKEGSNVVAVAEDADIIHDDT
;
A
#
# COMPACT_ATOMS: atom_id res chain seq x y z
N MET A 1 -27.21 14.88 -28.32
CA MET A 1 -27.41 14.58 -26.89
C MET A 1 -26.29 13.65 -26.46
N ALA A 2 -25.26 14.14 -25.75
CA ALA A 2 -24.11 13.32 -25.33
C ALA A 2 -23.37 13.90 -24.10
N GLY A 3 -24.05 14.67 -23.24
CA GLY A 3 -23.44 15.30 -22.05
C GLY A 3 -24.24 15.10 -20.76
N LYS A 4 -25.37 14.39 -20.82
CA LYS A 4 -26.24 14.17 -19.65
C LYS A 4 -25.83 12.94 -18.83
N ASP A 5 -24.94 12.11 -19.39
CA ASP A 5 -24.56 10.80 -18.87
C ASP A 5 -23.28 10.89 -18.02
N VAL A 6 -22.22 11.51 -18.56
CA VAL A 6 -20.91 11.66 -17.86
C VAL A 6 -21.04 12.41 -16.54
N GLY A 7 -21.82 13.51 -16.51
CA GLY A 7 -22.05 14.27 -15.29
C GLY A 7 -22.92 13.57 -14.24
N PHE A 8 -23.67 12.55 -14.63
CA PHE A 8 -24.47 11.73 -13.73
C PHE A 8 -23.62 10.58 -13.17
N GLU A 9 -22.86 9.89 -14.01
CA GLU A 9 -21.89 8.86 -13.62
C GLU A 9 -20.87 9.40 -12.61
N MET A 10 -20.27 10.57 -12.87
CA MET A 10 -19.34 11.19 -11.91
C MET A 10 -19.97 11.46 -10.53
N LYS A 11 -21.27 11.79 -10.49
CA LYS A 11 -21.98 12.00 -9.22
C LYS A 11 -22.25 10.67 -8.52
N ILE A 12 -22.57 9.61 -9.25
CA ILE A 12 -22.74 8.26 -8.70
C ILE A 12 -21.43 7.79 -8.08
N SER A 13 -20.32 7.84 -8.84
CA SER A 13 -19.00 7.45 -8.33
C SER A 13 -18.62 8.26 -7.09
N ARG A 14 -18.96 9.56 -7.05
CA ARG A 14 -18.68 10.38 -5.87
C ARG A 14 -19.48 9.95 -4.66
N ILE A 15 -20.77 9.66 -4.83
CA ILE A 15 -21.64 9.17 -3.75
C ILE A 15 -21.15 7.81 -3.26
N GLU A 16 -20.73 6.93 -4.16
CA GLU A 16 -20.15 5.63 -3.81
C GLU A 16 -18.88 5.80 -2.98
N ALA A 17 -17.95 6.65 -3.41
CA ALA A 17 -16.74 6.93 -2.65
C ALA A 17 -17.04 7.51 -1.27
N ASP A 18 -17.96 8.48 -1.16
CA ASP A 18 -18.38 9.04 0.12
C ASP A 18 -19.02 7.95 1.02
N LEU A 19 -19.81 7.03 0.46
CA LEU A 19 -20.39 5.89 1.20
C LEU A 19 -19.31 4.93 1.71
N GLN A 20 -18.29 4.64 0.91
CA GLN A 20 -17.20 3.74 1.32
C GLN A 20 -16.34 4.37 2.43
N ILE A 21 -16.07 5.69 2.36
CA ILE A 21 -15.40 6.41 3.44
C ILE A 21 -16.22 6.34 4.74
N LEU A 22 -17.55 6.47 4.68
CA LEU A 22 -18.40 6.36 5.87
C LEU A 22 -18.37 4.95 6.48
N LYS A 23 -18.37 3.90 5.66
CA LYS A 23 -18.20 2.51 6.15
C LYS A 23 -16.84 2.31 6.80
N LEU A 24 -15.77 2.81 6.17
CA LEU A 24 -14.43 2.77 6.75
C LEU A 24 -14.36 3.52 8.08
N GLN A 25 -15.03 4.66 8.20
CA GLN A 25 -15.14 5.38 9.46
C GLN A 25 -15.80 4.52 10.54
N GLU A 26 -16.91 3.83 10.25
CA GLU A 26 -17.55 2.94 11.22
C GLU A 26 -16.58 1.86 11.71
N GLU A 27 -15.83 1.24 10.80
CA GLU A 27 -14.87 0.19 11.12
C GLU A 27 -13.65 0.71 11.91
N ILE A 28 -13.10 1.86 11.50
CA ILE A 28 -11.95 2.49 12.16
C ILE A 28 -12.35 2.96 13.55
N VAL A 29 -13.48 3.66 13.68
CA VAL A 29 -13.92 4.16 14.99
C VAL A 29 -14.30 3.01 15.91
N ALA A 30 -14.95 1.95 15.42
CA ALA A 30 -15.26 0.77 16.24
C ALA A 30 -14.02 0.12 16.88
N TYR A 31 -12.87 0.15 16.20
CA TYR A 31 -11.60 -0.31 16.75
C TYR A 31 -11.17 0.51 17.98
N PHE A 32 -11.34 1.84 17.92
CA PHE A 32 -10.98 2.76 18.99
C PHE A 32 -12.06 2.94 20.07
N VAL A 33 -13.34 2.66 19.78
CA VAL A 33 -14.44 2.77 20.75
C VAL A 33 -14.32 1.75 21.88
N ASN A 34 -13.62 0.63 21.67
CA ASN A 34 -13.21 -0.26 22.78
C ASN A 34 -12.19 0.40 23.75
N ILE A 35 -11.71 1.62 23.46
CA ILE A 35 -10.68 2.36 24.20
C ILE A 35 -11.20 3.71 24.75
N GLY A 36 -12.40 4.16 24.36
CA GLY A 36 -13.06 5.36 24.89
C GLY A 36 -13.92 6.06 23.85
N GLU A 37 -15.11 6.52 24.26
CA GLU A 37 -16.14 7.11 23.39
C GLU A 37 -15.66 8.37 22.64
N GLU A 38 -15.28 8.22 21.36
CA GLU A 38 -15.40 9.32 20.40
C GLU A 38 -16.79 9.27 19.75
N ASP A 39 -17.43 10.43 19.67
CA ASP A 39 -18.77 10.60 19.15
C ASP A 39 -18.83 10.30 17.63
N ILE A 40 -19.23 9.07 17.29
CA ILE A 40 -19.51 8.60 15.93
C ILE A 40 -20.65 9.36 15.22
N SER A 41 -21.32 10.31 15.88
CA SER A 41 -22.46 11.03 15.30
C SER A 41 -22.12 11.95 14.14
N LYS A 42 -20.83 12.19 13.86
CA LYS A 42 -20.38 13.11 12.80
C LYS A 42 -19.41 12.44 11.82
N PRO A 43 -19.56 12.69 10.51
CA PRO A 43 -18.56 12.32 9.52
C PRO A 43 -17.20 12.95 9.85
N LEU A 44 -16.16 12.11 9.90
CA LEU A 44 -14.77 12.49 10.03
C LEU A 44 -14.19 12.82 8.66
N THR A 45 -13.17 13.67 8.65
CA THR A 45 -12.43 13.95 7.42
C THR A 45 -11.50 12.77 7.09
N PRO A 46 -11.16 12.54 5.80
CA PRO A 46 -10.17 11.54 5.42
C PRO A 46 -8.84 11.71 6.16
N THR A 47 -8.36 12.94 6.35
CA THR A 47 -7.16 13.25 7.14
C THR A 47 -7.26 12.70 8.57
N LYS A 48 -8.40 12.89 9.24
CA LYS A 48 -8.59 12.39 10.60
C LYS A 48 -8.63 10.86 10.64
N LEU A 49 -9.26 10.22 9.65
CA LEU A 49 -9.25 8.76 9.53
C LEU A 49 -7.83 8.22 9.33
N ILE A 50 -7.01 8.88 8.51
CA ILE A 50 -5.61 8.53 8.28
C ILE A 50 -4.79 8.63 9.57
N GLU A 51 -4.93 9.73 10.32
CA GLU A 51 -4.28 9.89 11.63
C GLU A 51 -4.65 8.78 12.60
N MET A 52 -5.94 8.41 12.66
CA MET A 52 -6.40 7.30 13.49
C MET A 52 -5.74 6.00 13.05
N CYS A 53 -5.68 5.71 11.75
CA CYS A 53 -5.02 4.51 11.25
C CYS A 53 -3.53 4.43 11.59
N LEU A 54 -2.81 5.55 11.50
CA LEU A 54 -1.38 5.63 11.86
C LEU A 54 -1.14 5.37 13.35
N SER A 55 -2.11 5.66 14.21
CA SER A 55 -2.04 5.39 15.65
C SER A 55 -2.50 3.98 16.06
N GLY A 56 -3.03 3.20 15.11
CA GLY A 56 -3.61 1.88 15.35
C GLY A 56 -2.59 0.74 15.25
N GLY A 57 -3.07 -0.49 15.49
CA GLY A 57 -2.31 -1.71 15.22
C GLY A 57 -2.50 -2.23 13.79
N ARG A 58 -1.93 -3.41 13.52
CA ARG A 58 -1.91 -4.10 12.23
C ARG A 58 -3.22 -4.03 11.44
N ASP A 59 -4.35 -4.30 12.10
CA ASP A 59 -5.67 -4.39 11.46
C ASP A 59 -6.18 -3.04 10.90
N ILE A 60 -5.78 -1.93 11.49
CA ILE A 60 -6.19 -0.58 11.07
C ILE A 60 -5.12 0.07 10.17
N SER A 61 -3.84 -0.26 10.37
CA SER A 61 -2.76 0.19 9.50
C SER A 61 -2.99 -0.16 8.02
N LEU A 62 -3.75 -1.24 7.73
CA LEU A 62 -4.16 -1.58 6.37
C LEU A 62 -5.31 -0.72 5.82
N LYS A 63 -6.24 -0.27 6.67
CA LYS A 63 -7.43 0.48 6.24
C LYS A 63 -7.08 1.87 5.70
N VAL A 64 -5.92 2.40 6.06
CA VAL A 64 -5.45 3.71 5.56
C VAL A 64 -5.36 3.74 4.03
N PHE A 65 -4.99 2.61 3.41
CA PHE A 65 -4.90 2.49 1.95
C PHE A 65 -6.28 2.50 1.30
N ASP A 66 -7.29 1.92 1.96
CA ASP A 66 -8.68 1.99 1.51
C ASP A 66 -9.20 3.44 1.60
N VAL A 67 -8.87 4.16 2.69
CA VAL A 67 -9.23 5.58 2.82
C VAL A 67 -8.64 6.38 1.65
N PHE A 68 -7.37 6.20 1.32
CA PHE A 68 -6.76 6.85 0.16
C PHE A 68 -7.41 6.43 -1.17
N ALA A 69 -7.75 5.15 -1.36
CA ALA A 69 -8.38 4.65 -2.57
C ALA A 69 -9.75 5.31 -2.86
N TRP A 70 -10.51 5.66 -1.81
CA TRP A 70 -11.81 6.33 -1.94
C TRP A 70 -11.71 7.86 -1.94
N THR A 71 -10.51 8.44 -1.79
CA THR A 71 -10.30 9.89 -1.94
C THR A 71 -10.01 10.27 -3.40
N SER A 72 -10.11 11.56 -3.74
CA SER A 72 -9.77 12.04 -5.08
C SER A 72 -8.27 12.02 -5.35
N ALA A 73 -7.88 11.98 -6.63
CA ALA A 73 -6.47 12.09 -7.00
C ALA A 73 -5.82 13.37 -6.48
N SER A 74 -6.56 14.49 -6.48
CA SER A 74 -6.08 15.75 -5.93
C SER A 74 -5.72 15.69 -4.44
N PHE A 75 -6.50 14.96 -3.63
CA PHE A 75 -6.24 14.78 -2.20
C PHE A 75 -4.97 13.95 -2.01
N ARG A 76 -4.84 12.84 -2.74
CA ARG A 76 -3.64 12.00 -2.65
C ARG A 76 -2.38 12.75 -3.10
N CYS A 77 -2.47 13.57 -4.15
CA CYS A 77 -1.35 14.40 -4.59
C CYS A 77 -0.96 15.48 -3.57
N SER A 78 -1.91 16.03 -2.80
CA SER A 78 -1.59 17.00 -1.74
C SER A 78 -0.98 16.36 -0.50
N ASP A 79 -1.29 15.08 -0.25
CA ASP A 79 -0.94 14.36 0.98
C ASP A 79 0.05 13.20 0.74
N VAL A 80 0.90 13.31 -0.29
CA VAL A 80 1.89 12.27 -0.63
C VAL A 80 2.81 11.95 0.55
N SER A 81 3.30 12.94 1.29
CA SER A 81 4.17 12.70 2.45
C SER A 81 3.50 11.84 3.52
N THR A 82 2.19 12.02 3.73
CA THR A 82 1.41 11.19 4.65
C THR A 82 1.22 9.79 4.09
N LEU A 83 1.02 9.64 2.78
CA LEU A 83 1.01 8.33 2.13
C LEU A 83 2.37 7.62 2.28
N GLU A 84 3.49 8.33 2.13
CA GLU A 84 4.83 7.77 2.37
C GLU A 84 4.98 7.27 3.82
N GLU A 85 4.49 8.05 4.80
CA GLU A 85 4.46 7.66 6.21
C GLU A 85 3.59 6.42 6.43
N CYS A 86 2.45 6.29 5.74
CA CYS A 86 1.59 5.11 5.82
C CYS A 86 2.29 3.84 5.32
N TRP A 87 3.10 3.94 4.25
CA TRP A 87 3.93 2.83 3.77
C TRP A 87 5.01 2.44 4.77
N MET A 88 5.67 3.42 5.40
CA MET A 88 6.62 3.15 6.47
C MET A 88 5.92 2.50 7.68
N ASN A 89 4.74 3.00 8.07
CA ASN A 89 3.94 2.42 9.14
C ASN A 89 3.53 0.98 8.83
N ALA A 90 3.15 0.68 7.58
CA ALA A 90 2.84 -0.67 7.13
C ALA A 90 4.04 -1.61 7.26
N ALA A 91 5.23 -1.17 6.84
CA ALA A 91 6.46 -1.93 7.02
C ALA A 91 6.77 -2.22 8.50
N ASN A 92 6.47 -1.28 9.40
CA ASN A 92 6.72 -1.44 10.83
C ASN A 92 5.79 -2.44 11.54
N GLN A 93 4.72 -2.93 10.90
CA GLN A 93 3.75 -3.83 11.54
C GLN A 93 4.21 -5.28 11.61
N ASP A 94 5.12 -5.70 10.73
CA ASP A 94 5.59 -7.08 10.65
C ASP A 94 7.02 -7.21 11.22
N ASP A 95 7.31 -8.34 11.90
CA ASP A 95 8.66 -8.64 12.38
C ASP A 95 9.49 -9.29 11.26
N TRP A 96 10.04 -8.45 10.40
CA TRP A 96 10.82 -8.87 9.24
C TRP A 96 12.07 -9.69 9.60
N LEU A 97 12.72 -9.36 10.71
CA LEU A 97 13.88 -10.12 11.18
C LEU A 97 13.46 -11.50 11.66
N SER A 98 12.31 -11.64 12.32
CA SER A 98 11.76 -12.94 12.68
C SER A 98 11.43 -13.76 11.43
N ILE A 99 10.74 -13.20 10.44
CA ILE A 99 10.42 -13.92 9.19
C ILE A 99 11.70 -14.39 8.50
N CYS A 100 12.69 -13.50 8.35
CA CYS A 100 13.97 -13.81 7.74
C CYS A 100 14.71 -14.94 8.48
N ARG A 101 14.86 -14.82 9.81
CA ARG A 101 15.56 -15.81 10.63
C ARG A 101 14.86 -17.16 10.65
N THR A 102 13.55 -17.18 10.89
CA THR A 102 12.79 -18.43 10.96
C THR A 102 12.83 -19.16 9.62
N SER A 103 12.65 -18.45 8.50
CA SER A 103 12.74 -19.06 7.17
C SER A 103 14.09 -19.73 6.90
N THR A 104 15.18 -19.14 7.39
CA THR A 104 16.54 -19.65 7.19
C THR A 104 16.87 -20.80 8.14
N VAL A 105 16.54 -20.65 9.43
CA VAL A 105 16.86 -21.64 10.48
C VAL A 105 16.04 -22.91 10.30
N GLU A 106 14.75 -22.77 9.99
CA GLU A 106 13.87 -23.91 9.77
C GLU A 106 13.94 -24.45 8.34
N GLY A 107 14.67 -23.78 7.45
CA GLY A 107 14.84 -24.18 6.05
C GLY A 107 13.52 -24.23 5.30
N TRP A 108 12.70 -23.19 5.44
CA TRP A 108 11.40 -23.10 4.78
C TRP A 108 11.54 -23.29 3.27
N SER A 109 10.60 -24.02 2.67
CA SER A 109 10.49 -24.04 1.22
C SER A 109 10.05 -22.67 0.72
N GLU A 110 10.24 -22.43 -0.58
CA GLU A 110 9.79 -21.20 -1.22
C GLU A 110 8.29 -20.99 -1.02
N GLU A 111 7.48 -22.04 -1.14
CA GLU A 111 6.02 -21.95 -0.96
C GLU A 111 5.64 -21.50 0.46
N VAL A 112 6.32 -22.02 1.49
CA VAL A 112 6.06 -21.64 2.89
C VAL A 112 6.45 -20.18 3.12
N LEU A 113 7.59 -19.75 2.57
CA LEU A 113 8.02 -18.36 2.65
C LEU A 113 7.01 -17.43 1.96
N LEU A 114 6.59 -17.75 0.73
CA LEU A 114 5.62 -16.95 -0.01
C LEU A 114 4.28 -16.86 0.72
N GLU A 115 3.82 -17.93 1.36
CA GLU A 115 2.60 -17.91 2.17
C GLU A 115 2.76 -17.01 3.40
N ALA A 116 3.90 -17.07 4.09
CA ALA A 116 4.19 -16.16 5.19
C ALA A 116 4.23 -14.68 4.73
N LEU A 117 4.75 -14.41 3.52
CA LEU A 117 4.76 -13.07 2.96
C LEU A 117 3.37 -12.57 2.59
N ARG A 118 2.44 -13.44 2.16
CA ARG A 118 1.04 -13.07 1.86
C ARG A 118 0.29 -12.53 3.08
N GLU A 119 0.66 -13.00 4.27
CA GLU A 119 0.07 -12.51 5.51
C GLU A 119 0.57 -11.12 5.90
N THR A 120 1.69 -10.64 5.36
CA THR A 120 2.28 -9.34 5.75
C THR A 120 1.41 -8.15 5.38
N VAL A 121 1.54 -7.07 6.14
CA VAL A 121 0.87 -5.80 5.88
C VAL A 121 1.35 -5.19 4.56
N LEU A 122 2.64 -5.31 4.23
CA LEU A 122 3.16 -4.80 2.95
C LEU A 122 2.54 -5.51 1.73
N PHE A 123 2.38 -6.84 1.79
CA PHE A 123 1.69 -7.57 0.72
C PHE A 123 0.26 -7.08 0.55
N ASN A 124 -0.49 -7.00 1.65
CA ASN A 124 -1.89 -6.60 1.63
C ASN A 124 -2.08 -5.14 1.19
N ALA A 125 -1.22 -4.23 1.64
CA ALA A 125 -1.19 -2.84 1.18
C ALA A 125 -0.94 -2.74 -0.33
N SER A 126 0.04 -3.49 -0.84
CA SER A 126 0.35 -3.51 -2.26
C SER A 126 -0.77 -4.10 -3.11
N SER A 127 -1.40 -5.18 -2.64
CA SER A 127 -2.54 -5.77 -3.33
C SER A 127 -3.75 -4.83 -3.43
N ARG A 128 -3.98 -4.02 -2.39
CA ARG A 128 -5.02 -2.99 -2.39
C ARG A 128 -4.70 -1.82 -3.30
N CYS A 129 -3.45 -1.37 -3.34
CA CYS A 129 -3.06 -0.15 -4.06
C CYS A 129 -2.71 -0.37 -5.54
N TYR A 130 -2.10 -1.51 -5.88
CA TYR A 130 -1.55 -1.77 -7.22
C TYR A 130 -1.99 -3.11 -7.82
N GLY A 131 -2.58 -3.99 -7.02
CA GLY A 131 -3.09 -5.28 -7.46
C GLY A 131 -4.60 -5.25 -7.65
N SER A 132 -5.27 -6.34 -7.26
CA SER A 132 -6.72 -6.52 -7.45
C SER A 132 -7.60 -5.44 -6.80
N GLY A 133 -7.11 -4.72 -5.77
CA GLY A 133 -7.85 -3.63 -5.15
C GLY A 133 -7.80 -2.31 -5.93
N ALA A 134 -6.85 -2.15 -6.86
CA ALA A 134 -6.66 -0.90 -7.59
C ALA A 134 -7.86 -0.57 -8.50
N ASP A 135 -8.60 -1.60 -8.96
CA ASP A 135 -9.78 -1.45 -9.80
C ASP A 135 -10.96 -0.79 -9.07
N MET A 136 -10.95 -0.78 -7.74
CA MET A 136 -12.03 -0.23 -6.90
C MET A 136 -11.80 1.23 -6.53
N MET A 137 -10.76 1.86 -7.07
CA MET A 137 -10.34 3.21 -6.71
C MET A 137 -11.29 4.27 -7.31
N TYR A 138 -11.59 5.31 -6.54
CA TYR A 138 -12.56 6.34 -6.95
C TYR A 138 -12.08 7.17 -8.15
N ASP A 139 -10.80 7.56 -8.15
CA ASP A 139 -10.24 8.50 -9.12
C ASP A 139 -8.72 8.36 -9.15
N GLY A 140 -8.12 8.29 -10.35
CA GLY A 140 -6.67 8.12 -10.58
C GLY A 140 -6.09 6.79 -10.09
N SER A 141 -4.77 6.63 -10.20
CA SER A 141 -4.04 5.45 -9.71
C SER A 141 -3.03 5.80 -8.62
N PHE A 142 -2.66 4.82 -7.78
CA PHE A 142 -1.50 4.94 -6.90
C PHE A 142 -0.17 4.97 -7.68
N GLU A 143 -0.07 4.29 -8.83
CA GLU A 143 1.18 4.26 -9.62
C GLU A 143 1.53 5.65 -10.18
N GLU A 144 0.52 6.51 -10.39
CA GLU A 144 0.67 7.90 -10.85
C GLU A 144 1.15 8.86 -9.75
N ILE A 145 1.19 8.42 -8.49
CA ILE A 145 1.48 9.26 -7.33
C ILE A 145 2.67 8.72 -6.56
N LEU A 146 2.68 7.43 -6.28
CA LEU A 146 3.70 6.73 -5.51
C LEU A 146 4.00 5.38 -6.18
N PRO A 147 4.85 5.30 -7.20
CA PRO A 147 5.14 4.04 -7.86
C PRO A 147 5.86 3.06 -6.93
N LEU A 148 5.74 1.76 -7.21
CA LEU A 148 6.42 0.74 -6.39
C LEU A 148 7.94 0.78 -6.52
N ARG A 149 8.45 0.95 -7.74
CA ARG A 149 9.87 0.88 -8.07
C ARG A 149 10.45 2.25 -8.37
N LYS A 150 11.73 2.43 -8.02
CA LYS A 150 12.45 3.68 -8.29
C LYS A 150 12.55 4.00 -9.78
N GLU A 151 12.68 3.00 -10.65
CA GLU A 151 12.80 3.25 -12.10
C GLU A 151 11.52 3.88 -12.69
N HIS A 152 10.37 3.65 -12.05
CA HIS A 152 9.08 4.16 -12.51
C HIS A 152 8.86 5.62 -12.11
N VAL A 153 9.64 6.16 -11.17
CA VAL A 153 9.59 7.57 -10.74
C VAL A 153 9.94 8.53 -11.88
N GLN A 154 10.67 8.06 -12.89
CA GLN A 154 11.17 8.86 -14.02
C GLN A 154 10.18 8.99 -15.18
N LEU A 155 8.95 8.47 -15.05
CA LEU A 155 7.92 8.61 -16.09
C LEU A 155 7.37 10.05 -16.13
N PRO A 156 7.19 10.65 -17.33
CA PRO A 156 6.76 12.05 -17.48
C PRO A 156 5.46 12.41 -16.75
N SER A 157 4.57 11.43 -16.54
CA SER A 157 3.29 11.57 -15.84
C SER A 157 3.42 11.99 -14.37
N LEU A 158 4.50 11.59 -13.67
CA LEU A 158 4.73 11.93 -12.26
C LEU A 158 5.19 13.38 -12.06
N THR A 159 5.88 13.94 -13.06
CA THR A 159 6.34 15.34 -13.03
C THR A 159 5.24 16.36 -13.30
N LEU A 160 4.07 15.92 -13.79
CA LEU A 160 2.95 16.80 -14.14
C LEU A 160 2.33 17.50 -12.91
N HIS A 161 2.45 16.88 -11.73
CA HIS A 161 1.90 17.40 -10.47
C HIS A 161 2.93 18.13 -9.59
N GLY A 162 4.17 18.32 -10.05
CA GLY A 162 5.20 19.07 -9.32
C GLY A 162 5.72 18.40 -8.04
N THR A 163 5.30 17.17 -7.76
CA THR A 163 5.74 16.37 -6.62
C THR A 163 6.88 15.47 -7.04
N THR A 164 8.07 15.65 -6.46
CA THR A 164 9.15 14.66 -6.50
C THR A 164 8.80 13.55 -5.50
N SER A 165 7.81 12.72 -5.82
CA SER A 165 7.40 11.63 -4.93
C SER A 165 8.48 10.53 -4.90
N SER A 166 8.73 9.98 -3.72
CA SER A 166 9.59 8.79 -3.58
C SER A 166 8.86 7.56 -4.16
N SER A 167 9.59 6.51 -4.47
CA SER A 167 8.98 5.18 -4.68
C SER A 167 8.74 4.44 -3.36
N VAL A 168 7.85 3.44 -3.35
CA VAL A 168 7.68 2.54 -2.19
C VAL A 168 8.99 1.86 -1.84
N GLU A 169 9.76 1.42 -2.84
CA GLU A 169 11.11 0.90 -2.65
C GLU A 169 12.03 1.86 -1.89
N GLU A 170 12.07 3.14 -2.25
CA GLU A 170 12.90 4.15 -1.56
C GLU A 170 12.44 4.43 -0.13
N ILE A 171 11.15 4.28 0.16
CA ILE A 171 10.62 4.36 1.53
C ILE A 171 11.12 3.16 2.33
N LEU A 172 11.00 1.95 1.78
CA LEU A 172 11.43 0.73 2.46
C LEU A 172 12.94 0.69 2.70
N MET A 173 13.75 1.23 1.79
CA MET A 173 15.20 1.37 1.99
C MET A 173 15.58 2.17 3.25
N LYS A 174 14.68 3.00 3.78
CA LYS A 174 14.88 3.75 5.03
C LYS A 174 14.47 2.97 6.28
N HIS A 175 13.83 1.80 6.13
CA HIS A 175 13.39 0.98 7.25
C HIS A 175 14.59 0.34 7.97
N LYS A 176 14.53 0.29 9.31
CA LYS A 176 15.62 -0.20 10.18
C LYS A 176 16.10 -1.61 9.83
N ASP A 177 15.19 -2.48 9.40
CA ASP A 177 15.46 -3.89 9.12
C ASP A 177 15.74 -4.14 7.62
N PHE A 178 15.72 -3.11 6.78
CA PHE A 178 15.95 -3.24 5.34
C PHE A 178 17.31 -3.86 4.99
N PRO A 179 18.43 -3.57 5.69
CA PRO A 179 19.72 -4.20 5.38
C PRO A 179 19.69 -5.74 5.47
N ASP A 180 18.87 -6.30 6.37
CA ASP A 180 18.81 -7.75 6.63
C ASP A 180 17.60 -8.43 5.98
N ALA A 181 16.50 -7.70 5.78
CA ALA A 181 15.22 -8.25 5.33
C ALA A 181 14.60 -7.49 4.14
N GLY A 182 15.32 -6.54 3.53
CA GLY A 182 14.81 -5.71 2.43
C GLY A 182 14.36 -6.52 1.22
N LYS A 183 15.04 -7.64 0.91
CA LYS A 183 14.61 -8.56 -0.15
C LYS A 183 13.21 -9.11 0.12
N LEU A 184 12.93 -9.55 1.35
CA LEU A 184 11.61 -10.08 1.73
C LEU A 184 10.52 -9.00 1.69
N MET A 185 10.83 -7.78 2.14
CA MET A 185 9.91 -6.64 2.06
C MET A 185 9.52 -6.33 0.61
N LEU A 186 10.50 -6.23 -0.28
CA LEU A 186 10.26 -5.96 -1.70
C LEU A 186 9.53 -7.12 -2.38
N THR A 187 9.87 -8.38 -2.06
CA THR A 187 9.14 -9.54 -2.55
C THR A 187 7.67 -9.49 -2.15
N ALA A 188 7.35 -9.21 -0.88
CA ALA A 188 5.97 -9.06 -0.42
C ALA A 188 5.22 -7.96 -1.20
N VAL A 189 5.85 -6.81 -1.41
CA VAL A 189 5.27 -5.70 -2.19
C VAL A 189 5.01 -6.09 -3.64
N PHE A 190 5.97 -6.67 -4.35
CA PHE A 190 5.79 -7.02 -5.76
C PHE A 190 4.79 -8.16 -5.94
N MET A 191 4.78 -9.14 -5.04
CA MET A 191 3.75 -10.18 -5.01
C MET A 191 2.34 -9.60 -4.83
N GLY A 192 2.18 -8.59 -3.97
CA GLY A 192 0.88 -7.95 -3.77
C GLY A 192 0.33 -7.34 -5.07
N LYS A 193 1.19 -6.69 -5.87
CA LYS A 193 0.81 -6.08 -7.16
C LYS A 193 0.44 -7.12 -8.21
N GLU A 194 1.25 -8.16 -8.37
CA GLU A 194 1.04 -9.20 -9.40
C GLU A 194 -0.08 -10.19 -9.05
N GLY A 195 -0.49 -10.25 -7.77
CA GLY A 195 -1.41 -11.25 -7.25
C GLY A 195 -0.70 -12.59 -7.01
N SER A 196 -1.44 -13.64 -6.63
CA SER A 196 -0.89 -14.94 -6.17
C SER A 196 0.03 -15.71 -7.14
N ASN A 197 0.40 -15.17 -8.30
CA ASN A 197 1.14 -15.85 -9.37
C ASN A 197 2.59 -15.34 -9.60
N VAL A 198 3.35 -14.99 -8.56
CA VAL A 198 4.77 -14.64 -8.74
C VAL A 198 5.65 -15.86 -8.46
N VAL A 199 6.36 -16.31 -9.50
CA VAL A 199 7.52 -17.21 -9.43
C VAL A 199 8.74 -16.34 -9.13
N ALA A 200 9.53 -16.67 -8.11
CA ALA A 200 10.67 -15.85 -7.72
C ALA A 200 11.60 -15.57 -8.89
N VAL A 201 12.03 -14.31 -9.00
CA VAL A 201 13.19 -13.94 -9.83
C VAL A 201 14.41 -14.51 -9.13
N ALA A 202 14.83 -15.70 -9.57
CA ALA A 202 16.12 -16.27 -9.20
C ALA A 202 17.22 -15.33 -9.72
N GLU A 203 18.18 -15.05 -8.84
CA GLU A 203 19.39 -14.30 -9.15
C GLU A 203 20.13 -14.98 -10.31
N ASP A 204 20.42 -14.23 -11.37
CA ASP A 204 21.37 -14.64 -12.41
C ASP A 204 22.74 -14.80 -11.73
N ALA A 205 23.04 -16.04 -11.35
CA ALA A 205 24.36 -16.45 -10.93
C ALA A 205 25.31 -16.39 -12.13
N ASP A 206 26.42 -15.67 -11.92
CA ASP A 206 27.61 -15.61 -12.75
C ASP A 206 27.89 -16.92 -13.51
N ILE A 207 27.77 -16.88 -14.83
CA ILE A 207 28.55 -17.79 -15.68
C ILE A 207 29.89 -17.11 -15.92
N ILE A 208 30.81 -17.41 -15.02
CA ILE A 208 32.25 -17.37 -15.27
C ILE A 208 32.50 -18.19 -16.55
N HIS A 209 32.84 -17.53 -17.65
CA HIS A 209 33.56 -18.20 -18.74
C HIS A 209 35.06 -18.05 -18.47
N ASP A 210 35.60 -19.06 -17.81
CA ASP A 210 37.04 -19.32 -17.73
C ASP A 210 37.44 -20.31 -18.84
N ASP A 211 38.48 -19.90 -19.56
CA ASP A 211 39.48 -20.65 -20.32
C ASP A 211 39.05 -21.72 -21.36
N THR A 212 39.39 -21.49 -22.63
CA THR A 212 40.72 -21.83 -23.21
C THR A 212 40.91 -21.30 -24.63
#